data_AF-A0A921ZZX8-F1
#
_entry.id   AF-A0A921ZZX8-F1
#
_cell.length_a   1.000
_cell.length_b   1.000
_cell.length_c   1.000
_cell.angle_alpha   90.00
_cell.angle_beta   90.00
_cell.angle_gamma   90.00
#
_symmetry.space_group_name_H-M   'P 1'
#
loop_
_entity.id
_entity.type
_entity.pdbx_description
1 polymer ?
#
loop_
_entity_poly.entity_id
_entity_poly.type
_entity_poly.pdbx_seq_one_letter_code
_entity_poly.pdbx_strand_id
1 'polypeptide(L)'
;LEEECKIADICRHDQVAVCGIDSCGEMRTFIDTCDMHEFNCDSKKDFVQKPSHECWVTCKRGRSFKKPTYNEHCDIDNFIKT
;
A
#
# COMPACT_ATOMS: atom_id res chain seq x y z
N LEU A 1 4.76 5.75 10.99
CA LEU A 1 3.45 6.36 10.65
C LEU A 1 3.51 7.88 10.50
N GLU A 2 4.07 8.63 11.45
CA GLU A 2 4.32 10.08 11.23
C GLU A 2 5.27 10.36 10.06
N GLU A 3 6.22 9.45 9.80
CA GLU A 3 7.15 9.58 8.68
C GLU A 3 6.46 9.46 7.32
N GLU A 4 5.52 8.52 7.16
CA GLU A 4 4.71 8.37 5.94
C GLU A 4 3.92 9.65 5.63
N CYS A 5 3.31 10.26 6.65
CA CYS A 5 2.57 11.51 6.51
C CYS A 5 3.46 12.68 6.08
N LYS A 6 4.68 12.77 6.63
CA LYS A 6 5.66 13.80 6.25
C LYS A 6 6.18 13.60 4.84
N ILE A 7 6.43 12.35 4.45
CA ILE A 7 6.86 12.02 3.08
C ILE A 7 5.74 12.40 2.12
N ALA A 8 4.50 12.00 2.37
CA ALA A 8 3.34 12.34 1.53
C ALA A 8 3.21 13.86 1.31
N ASP A 9 3.35 14.67 2.37
CA ASP A 9 3.21 16.15 2.31
C ASP A 9 4.28 16.83 1.44
N ILE A 10 5.51 16.31 1.42
CA ILE A 10 6.63 16.89 0.63
C ILE A 10 6.84 16.20 -0.72
N CYS A 11 6.13 15.11 -0.99
CA CYS A 11 6.34 14.27 -2.16
C CYS A 11 5.83 14.95 -3.44
N ARG A 12 6.52 14.70 -4.55
CA ARG A 12 6.14 15.24 -5.86
C ARG A 12 5.44 14.15 -6.68
N HIS A 13 4.16 14.35 -6.95
CA HIS A 13 3.38 13.47 -7.81
C HIS A 13 3.92 13.44 -9.25
N ASP A 14 4.28 12.25 -9.71
CA ASP A 14 4.76 11.98 -11.08
C ASP A 14 3.71 11.22 -11.92
N GLN A 15 2.62 10.78 -11.30
CA GLN A 15 1.54 10.00 -11.92
C GLN A 15 2.00 8.68 -12.55
N VAL A 16 3.16 8.15 -12.13
CA VAL A 16 3.66 6.86 -12.57
C VAL A 16 3.10 5.79 -11.66
N ALA A 17 2.15 5.00 -12.18
CA ALA A 17 1.46 3.98 -11.38
C ALA A 17 2.43 2.96 -10.77
N VAL A 18 2.25 2.69 -9.48
CA VAL A 18 3.08 1.74 -8.73
C VAL A 18 2.23 0.64 -8.09
N CYS A 19 2.84 -0.53 -7.93
CA CYS A 19 2.28 -1.61 -7.14
C CYS A 19 2.75 -1.48 -5.69
N GLY A 20 1.84 -1.44 -4.74
CA GLY A 20 2.14 -1.60 -3.33
C GLY A 20 1.66 -2.97 -2.83
N ILE A 21 2.48 -3.62 -2.02
CA ILE A 21 2.10 -4.82 -1.28
C ILE A 21 2.40 -4.58 0.20
N ASP A 22 1.41 -4.78 1.06
CA ASP A 22 1.54 -4.63 2.50
C ASP A 22 2.11 -5.89 3.17
N SER A 23 2.42 -5.84 4.47
CA SER A 23 2.97 -6.99 5.20
C SER A 23 2.00 -8.18 5.26
N CYS A 24 0.72 -7.90 5.03
CA CYS A 24 -0.41 -8.82 5.02
C CYS A 24 -0.71 -9.43 3.65
N GLY A 25 0.08 -9.11 2.63
CA GLY A 25 -0.11 -9.58 1.26
C GLY A 25 -1.32 -8.98 0.55
N GLU A 26 -1.87 -7.88 1.07
CA GLU A 26 -2.79 -7.01 0.37
C GLU A 26 -2.01 -6.29 -0.74
N MET A 27 -2.52 -6.38 -1.96
CA MET A 27 -1.94 -5.77 -3.14
C MET A 27 -2.85 -4.64 -3.60
N ARG A 28 -2.26 -3.48 -3.92
CA ARG A 28 -3.00 -2.33 -4.45
C ARG A 28 -2.15 -1.57 -5.45
N THR A 29 -2.78 -1.07 -6.51
CA THR A 29 -2.16 -0.12 -7.43
C THR A 29 -2.43 1.31 -6.94
N PHE A 30 -1.36 2.09 -6.82
CA PHE A 30 -1.39 3.52 -6.50
C PHE A 30 -1.11 4.34 -7.76
N ILE A 31 -1.62 5.57 -7.81
CA ILE A 31 -1.42 6.47 -8.96
C ILE A 31 0.07 6.83 -9.07
N ASP A 32 0.72 7.05 -7.93
CA ASP A 32 2.18 7.10 -7.80
C ASP A 32 2.64 6.68 -6.39
N THR A 33 3.93 6.87 -6.11
CA THR A 33 4.52 6.52 -4.80
C THR A 33 4.07 7.47 -3.69
N CYS A 34 3.75 8.72 -4.01
CA CYS A 34 3.24 9.68 -3.02
C CYS A 34 1.86 9.25 -2.52
N ASP A 35 0.97 8.86 -3.44
CA ASP A 35 -0.36 8.31 -3.10
C ASP A 35 -0.26 7.05 -2.21
N MET A 36 0.80 6.26 -2.36
CA MET A 36 1.04 5.10 -1.48
C MET A 36 1.37 5.55 -0.05
N HIS A 37 2.25 6.53 0.11
CA HIS A 37 2.60 7.10 1.42
C HIS A 37 1.41 7.81 2.09
N GLU A 38 0.62 8.55 1.32
CA GLU A 38 -0.62 9.17 1.79
C GLU A 38 -1.59 8.10 2.32
N PHE A 39 -1.80 7.03 1.55
CA PHE A 39 -2.67 5.94 1.98
C PHE A 39 -2.16 5.21 3.22
N ASN A 40 -0.85 4.96 3.33
CA ASN A 40 -0.24 4.37 4.52
C ASN A 40 -0.46 5.25 5.76
N CYS A 41 -0.28 6.57 5.60
CA CYS A 41 -0.51 7.56 6.65
C CYS A 41 -1.97 7.57 7.14
N ASP A 42 -2.92 7.66 6.20
CA ASP A 42 -4.35 7.83 6.48
C ASP A 42 -4.98 6.54 7.01
N SER A 43 -4.69 5.43 6.35
CA SER A 43 -5.34 4.13 6.63
C SER A 43 -4.56 3.25 7.61
N LYS A 44 -3.45 3.75 8.16
CA LYS A 44 -2.56 3.02 9.08
C LYS A 44 -2.08 1.68 8.50
N LYS A 45 -1.69 1.72 7.22
CA LYS A 45 -1.19 0.57 6.46
C LYS A 45 0.31 0.70 6.20
N ASP A 46 0.92 -0.39 5.74
CA ASP A 46 2.37 -0.52 5.52
C ASP A 46 2.70 -1.05 4.12
N PHE A 47 2.00 -0.53 3.09
CA PHE A 47 2.29 -0.88 1.71
C PHE A 47 3.71 -0.47 1.32
N VAL A 48 4.43 -1.40 0.70
CA VAL A 48 5.77 -1.18 0.14
C VAL A 48 5.72 -1.33 -1.37
N GLN A 49 6.40 -0.44 -2.08
CA GLN A 49 6.53 -0.51 -3.53
C GLN A 49 7.15 -1.84 -3.97
N LYS A 50 6.51 -2.49 -4.94
CA LYS A 50 6.97 -3.70 -5.62
C LYS A 50 6.94 -3.48 -7.13
N PRO A 51 7.63 -4.34 -7.90
CA PRO A 51 7.54 -4.30 -9.36
C PRO A 51 6.08 -4.31 -9.84
N SER A 52 5.76 -3.54 -10.88
CA SER A 52 4.37 -3.37 -11.36
C SER A 52 3.65 -4.68 -11.69
N HIS A 53 4.39 -5.72 -12.09
CA HIS A 53 3.86 -7.05 -12.42
C HIS A 53 3.50 -7.90 -11.20
N GLU A 54 3.89 -7.52 -9.98
CA GLU A 54 3.51 -8.21 -8.74
C GLU A 54 2.05 -7.95 -8.37
N CYS A 55 1.55 -6.74 -8.63
CA CYS A 55 0.13 -6.45 -8.56
C CYS A 55 -0.50 -7.03 -9.81
N TRP A 56 -1.36 -8.03 -9.63
CA TRP A 56 -2.07 -8.64 -10.73
C TRP A 56 -2.84 -7.54 -11.48
N VAL A 57 -2.68 -7.46 -12.80
CA VAL A 57 -3.25 -6.44 -13.72
C VAL A 57 -4.78 -6.33 -13.69
N THR A 58 -5.45 -7.04 -12.78
CA THR A 58 -6.89 -6.94 -12.48
C THR A 58 -7.22 -5.88 -11.44
N CYS A 59 -6.24 -5.18 -10.86
CA CYS A 59 -6.47 -4.05 -9.97
C CYS A 59 -7.08 -2.87 -10.74
N LYS A 60 -8.40 -2.89 -10.95
CA LYS A 60 -9.16 -1.70 -11.33
C LYS A 60 -8.88 -0.64 -10.26
N ARG A 61 -8.46 0.56 -10.68
CA ARG A 61 -8.15 1.72 -9.81
C ARG A 61 -8.96 1.68 -8.51
N GLY A 62 -8.26 1.56 -7.38
CA GLY A 62 -8.85 1.69 -6.04
C GLY A 62 -9.38 0.42 -5.38
N ARG A 63 -9.20 -0.79 -5.94
CA ARG A 63 -9.51 -2.04 -5.22
C ARG A 63 -8.26 -2.77 -4.74
N SER A 64 -8.21 -3.08 -3.46
CA SER A 64 -7.21 -3.97 -2.89
C SER A 64 -7.55 -5.44 -3.11
N PHE A 65 -6.52 -6.28 -3.31
CA PHE A 65 -6.66 -7.73 -3.46
C PHE A 65 -5.70 -8.45 -2.52
N LYS A 66 -6.19 -9.34 -1.67
CA LYS A 66 -5.35 -10.15 -0.78
C LYS A 66 -4.93 -11.44 -1.48
N LYS A 67 -3.63 -11.78 -1.46
CA LYS A 67 -3.18 -13.09 -1.97
C LYS A 67 -3.83 -14.21 -1.12
N PRO A 68 -4.32 -15.31 -1.72
CA PRO A 68 -4.95 -16.42 -0.98
C PRO A 68 -4.03 -17.11 0.04
N THR A 69 -2.72 -16.88 -0.05
CA THR A 69 -1.69 -17.49 0.79
C THR A 69 -1.49 -16.78 2.13
N TYR A 70 -2.16 -15.65 2.38
CA TYR A 70 -2.04 -14.90 3.63
C TYR A 70 -3.21 -15.20 4.58
N ASN A 71 -2.89 -15.48 5.85
CA ASN A 71 -3.87 -15.78 6.90
C ASN A 71 -4.86 -14.63 7.12
N GLU A 72 -6.12 -14.98 7.40
CA GLU A 72 -7.22 -14.04 7.68
C GLU A 72 -6.94 -13.08 8.86
N HIS A 73 -6.04 -13.45 9.77
CA HIS A 73 -5.81 -12.73 11.04
C HIS A 73 -4.65 -11.71 11.01
N CYS A 74 -3.93 -11.53 9.90
CA CYS A 74 -2.74 -10.66 9.91
C CYS A 74 -3.06 -9.16 10.12
N ASP A 75 -4.29 -8.72 9.79
CA ASP A 75 -4.70 -7.32 9.98
C ASP A 75 -4.77 -6.93 11.47
N ILE A 76 -4.87 -7.91 12.37
CA ILE A 76 -4.93 -7.72 13.83
C ILE A 76 -3.52 -7.46 14.39
N ASP A 77 -2.48 -8.10 13.83
CA ASP A 77 -1.09 -7.95 14.29
C ASP A 77 -0.54 -6.54 14.00
N ASN A 78 -1.04 -5.88 12.95
CA ASN A 78 -0.68 -4.50 12.62
C ASN A 78 -1.24 -3.48 13.62
N PHE A 79 -2.32 -3.80 14.34
CA PHE A 79 -2.84 -2.95 15.43
C PHE A 79 -2.06 -3.10 16.74
N ILE A 80 -1.40 -4.25 16.95
CA ILE A 80 -0.74 -4.57 18.24
C ILE A 80 0.73 -4.14 18.26
N LYS A 81 1.36 -3.91 17.09
CA LYS A 81 2.77 -3.45 17.00
C LYS A 81 2.97 -1.92 17.11
N THR A 82 2.02 -1.19 17.70
CA THR A 82 2.15 0.25 17.98
C THR A 82 2.67 0.50 19.39
#